data_AF-A0AAN9G728-F1
#
_entry.id   AF-A0AAN9G728-F1
#
_cell.length_a   1.000
_cell.length_b   1.000
_cell.length_c   1.000
_cell.angle_alpha   90.00
_cell.angle_beta   90.00
_cell.angle_gamma   90.00
#
_symmetry.space_group_name_H-M   'P 1'
#
loop_
_entity.id
_entity.type
_entity.pdbx_description
1 polymer ?
#
loop_
_entity_poly.entity_id
_entity_poly.type
_entity_poly.pdbx_seq_one_letter_code
_entity_poly.pdbx_strand_id
1 'polypeptide(L)'
;MLAELTNSTAPAHHRVAITKRRAKRATGWTIFPGTKWCGPRNKAAHNNELGALAELDKCCRTHDKCDVCIKSWRSKYGKFNWYMWTVSHCNCDDVFRQCLRNVGWPQKIAATSVEHIYFSFLGVRCFLFDDFLGIAYYRD
;
A
#
# COMPACT_ATOMS: atom_id res chain seq x y z
N MET A 1 -47.99 10.45 57.14
CA MET A 1 -47.30 11.73 56.91
C MET A 1 -46.05 11.75 57.77
N LEU A 2 -45.00 12.38 57.24
CA LEU A 2 -43.62 12.51 57.71
C LEU A 2 -42.63 11.45 57.17
N ALA A 3 -41.55 12.01 56.63
CA ALA A 3 -40.56 11.47 55.71
C ALA A 3 -39.40 10.78 56.45
N GLU A 4 -38.55 10.04 55.72
CA GLU A 4 -37.09 10.30 55.67
C GLU A 4 -36.34 9.36 54.70
N LEU A 5 -35.66 10.02 53.73
CA LEU A 5 -34.27 9.84 53.32
C LEU A 5 -33.79 8.50 52.75
N THR A 6 -33.64 8.43 51.40
CA THR A 6 -32.33 8.10 50.81
C THR A 6 -32.12 8.95 49.55
N ASN A 7 -31.28 9.98 49.69
CA ASN A 7 -30.80 10.79 48.58
C ASN A 7 -29.52 10.10 48.07
N SER A 8 -29.59 9.39 46.95
CA SER A 8 -28.41 8.84 46.27
C SER A 8 -28.32 9.42 44.87
N THR A 9 -27.80 10.64 44.78
CA THR A 9 -27.38 11.25 43.51
C THR A 9 -26.13 10.52 42.99
N ALA A 10 -26.34 9.48 42.18
CA ALA A 10 -25.26 8.91 41.38
C ALA A 10 -24.95 9.86 40.21
N PRO A 11 -23.68 10.19 39.93
CA PRO A 11 -23.33 11.11 38.85
C PRO A 11 -23.54 10.44 37.49
N ALA A 12 -24.09 11.19 36.53
CA ALA A 12 -24.16 10.76 35.14
C ALA A 12 -22.73 10.56 34.59
N HIS A 13 -22.33 9.31 34.38
CA HIS A 13 -21.10 8.99 33.67
C HIS A 13 -21.26 9.41 32.21
N HIS A 14 -20.77 10.61 31.89
CA HIS A 14 -20.65 11.10 30.53
C HIS A 14 -19.66 10.21 29.78
N ARG A 15 -20.14 9.20 29.03
CA ARG A 15 -19.32 8.46 28.07
C ARG A 15 -18.90 9.42 26.97
N VAL A 16 -17.72 10.02 27.13
CA VAL A 16 -17.03 10.69 26.03
C VAL A 16 -16.77 9.62 24.98
N ALA A 17 -17.49 9.69 23.85
CA ALA A 17 -17.17 8.92 22.68
C ALA A 17 -15.76 9.33 22.24
N ILE A 18 -14.76 8.50 22.57
CA ILE A 18 -13.43 8.62 21.98
C ILE A 18 -13.62 8.33 20.50
N THR A 19 -13.88 9.38 19.72
CA THR A 19 -13.71 9.30 18.28
C THR A 19 -12.25 8.92 18.08
N LYS A 20 -12.01 7.66 17.71
CA LYS A 20 -10.69 7.22 17.26
C LYS A 20 -10.44 7.99 15.97
N ARG A 21 -9.92 9.22 16.10
CA ARG A 21 -9.33 9.95 14.98
C ARG A 21 -8.25 9.02 14.46
N ARG A 22 -8.56 8.34 13.36
CA ARG A 22 -7.65 7.42 12.68
C ARG A 22 -6.46 8.30 12.32
N ALA A 23 -5.39 8.23 13.12
CA ALA A 23 -4.20 9.01 12.89
C ALA A 23 -3.81 8.78 11.44
N LYS A 24 -3.81 9.85 10.63
CA LYS A 24 -3.29 9.77 9.27
C LYS A 24 -1.83 9.36 9.44
N ARG A 25 -1.52 8.08 9.23
CA ARG A 25 -0.14 7.57 9.26
C ARG A 25 0.65 8.48 8.33
N ALA A 26 1.67 9.14 8.85
CA ALA A 26 2.52 10.01 8.07
C ALA A 26 3.31 9.16 7.05
N THR A 27 2.73 8.96 5.87
CA THR A 27 3.36 8.29 4.72
C THR A 27 4.18 9.27 3.87
N GLY A 28 4.47 10.47 4.40
CA GLY A 28 4.97 11.61 3.63
C GLY A 28 6.34 11.38 2.99
N TRP A 29 7.17 10.52 3.59
CA TRP A 29 8.50 10.22 3.06
C TRP A 29 8.55 8.92 2.23
N THR A 30 7.53 8.07 2.31
CA THR A 30 7.54 6.73 1.69
C THR A 30 6.73 6.63 0.40
N ILE A 31 5.82 7.59 0.13
CA ILE A 31 5.02 7.65 -1.10
C ILE A 31 5.60 8.75 -2.00
N PHE A 32 5.84 8.43 -3.27
CA PHE A 32 6.42 9.36 -4.24
C PHE A 32 5.61 10.68 -4.29
N PRO A 33 6.25 11.85 -4.23
CA PRO A 33 5.56 13.14 -4.23
C PRO A 33 4.59 13.29 -5.41
N GLY A 34 3.42 13.87 -5.18
CA GLY A 34 2.39 14.01 -6.20
C GLY A 34 1.60 12.75 -6.53
N THR A 35 1.88 11.61 -5.87
CA THR A 35 1.16 10.33 -6.05
C THR A 35 0.47 9.90 -4.75
N LYS A 36 -0.44 8.92 -4.85
CA LYS A 36 -1.10 8.27 -3.71
C LYS A 36 -0.76 6.78 -3.60
N TRP A 37 -0.30 6.16 -4.67
CA TRP A 37 -0.08 4.72 -4.80
C TRP A 37 1.37 4.31 -5.02
N CYS A 38 2.26 5.23 -5.42
CA CYS A 38 3.67 4.88 -5.69
C CYS A 38 4.50 4.82 -4.39
N GLY A 39 4.47 3.68 -3.69
CA GLY A 39 5.34 3.39 -2.55
C GLY A 39 4.82 2.20 -1.72
N PRO A 40 5.28 2.03 -0.47
CA PRO A 40 4.80 0.94 0.38
C PRO A 40 3.32 1.13 0.74
N ARG A 41 2.44 0.28 0.18
CA ARG A 41 0.97 0.42 0.24
C ARG A 41 0.57 1.74 -0.45
N ASN A 42 -0.60 2.27 -0.10
CA ASN A 42 -1.07 3.55 -0.62
C ASN A 42 -1.68 4.42 0.50
N LYS A 43 -1.82 5.71 0.21
CA LYS A 43 -2.47 6.71 1.08
C LYS A 43 -3.83 7.18 0.55
N ALA A 44 -4.37 6.50 -0.47
CA ALA A 44 -5.68 6.80 -1.03
C ALA A 44 -6.80 6.44 -0.02
N ALA A 45 -7.77 7.33 0.16
CA ALA A 45 -8.99 7.06 0.92
C ALA A 45 -9.97 6.20 0.12
N HIS A 46 -9.96 6.35 -1.20
CA HIS A 46 -10.83 5.60 -2.12
C HIS A 46 -10.06 4.98 -3.27
N ASN A 47 -10.56 3.86 -3.79
CA ASN A 47 -9.91 3.08 -4.86
C ASN A 47 -9.68 3.86 -6.15
N ASN A 48 -10.45 4.92 -6.42
CA ASN A 48 -10.35 5.71 -7.64
C ASN A 48 -9.56 7.00 -7.45
N GLU A 49 -9.14 7.29 -6.21
CA GLU A 49 -8.45 8.50 -5.87
C GLU A 49 -7.01 8.47 -6.38
N LEU A 50 -6.61 9.49 -7.14
CA LEU A 50 -5.26 9.66 -7.66
C LEU A 50 -4.65 10.96 -7.12
N GLY A 51 -3.33 11.07 -7.19
CA GLY A 51 -2.56 12.28 -6.92
C GLY A 51 -2.50 13.22 -8.12
N ALA A 52 -1.68 14.27 -8.00
CA ALA A 52 -1.45 15.25 -9.06
C ALA A 52 -0.77 14.64 -10.31
N LEU A 53 0.10 13.64 -10.11
CA LEU A 53 0.75 12.88 -11.18
C LEU A 53 -0.14 11.70 -11.59
N ALA A 54 -1.35 11.99 -12.07
CA ALA A 54 -2.41 10.98 -12.21
C ALA A 54 -2.08 9.84 -13.18
N GLU A 55 -1.31 10.07 -14.25
CA GLU A 55 -0.94 9.01 -15.22
C GLU A 55 0.07 8.04 -14.59
N LEU A 56 1.10 8.58 -13.93
CA LEU A 56 2.03 7.79 -13.13
C LEU A 56 1.32 7.03 -12.01
N ASP A 57 0.45 7.71 -11.27
CA ASP A 57 -0.21 7.16 -10.10
C ASP A 57 -1.20 6.03 -10.47
N LYS A 58 -1.77 6.05 -11.68
CA LYS A 58 -2.54 4.92 -12.25
C LYS A 58 -1.68 3.67 -12.39
N CYS A 59 -0.45 3.79 -12.89
CA CYS A 59 0.47 2.66 -13.01
C CYS A 59 0.74 2.01 -11.65
N CYS A 60 1.07 2.83 -10.65
CA CYS A 60 1.32 2.35 -9.30
C CYS A 60 0.07 1.74 -8.67
N ARG A 61 -1.11 2.34 -8.85
CA ARG A 61 -2.38 1.79 -8.36
C ARG A 61 -2.67 0.41 -8.94
N THR A 62 -2.48 0.24 -10.24
CA THR A 62 -2.70 -1.05 -10.90
C THR A 62 -1.75 -2.10 -10.35
N HIS A 63 -0.47 -1.75 -10.14
CA HIS A 63 0.52 -2.64 -9.54
C HIS A 63 0.20 -2.99 -8.08
N ASP A 64 -0.24 -2.02 -7.27
CA ASP A 64 -0.63 -2.19 -5.86
C ASP A 64 -1.80 -3.19 -5.68
N LYS A 65 -2.59 -3.38 -6.74
CA LYS A 65 -3.73 -4.31 -6.81
C LYS A 65 -3.37 -5.67 -7.37
N CYS A 66 -2.09 -6.01 -7.51
CA CYS A 66 -1.69 -7.36 -7.91
C CYS A 66 -2.18 -8.40 -6.87
N ASP A 67 -3.10 -9.27 -7.29
CA ASP A 67 -3.68 -10.31 -6.42
C ASP A 67 -2.64 -11.37 -6.00
N VAL A 68 -1.63 -11.56 -6.85
CA VAL A 68 -0.57 -12.55 -6.69
C VAL A 68 0.69 -11.85 -6.18
N CYS A 69 0.74 -11.63 -4.87
CA CYS A 69 1.88 -11.01 -4.20
C CYS A 69 2.20 -11.64 -2.84
N ILE A 70 3.44 -11.45 -2.38
CA ILE A 70 3.93 -11.78 -1.04
C ILE A 70 4.26 -10.46 -0.32
N LYS A 71 3.42 -10.10 0.65
CA LYS A 71 3.58 -8.86 1.42
C LYS A 71 4.89 -8.88 2.22
N SER A 72 5.42 -7.70 2.46
CA SER A 72 6.56 -7.43 3.36
C SER A 72 6.43 -8.20 4.69
N TRP A 73 7.49 -8.93 5.06
CA TRP A 73 7.58 -9.76 6.27
C TRP A 73 6.48 -10.82 6.41
N ARG A 74 6.01 -11.40 5.30
CA ARG A 74 5.00 -12.47 5.29
C ARG A 74 5.47 -13.69 4.50
N SER A 75 4.97 -14.85 4.88
CA SER A 75 5.08 -16.08 4.09
C SER A 75 3.88 -16.25 3.18
N LYS A 76 4.12 -16.61 1.92
CA LYS A 76 3.10 -17.07 0.97
C LYS A 76 3.79 -17.94 -0.08
N TYR A 77 3.07 -18.90 -0.67
CA TYR A 77 3.57 -19.72 -1.77
C TYR A 77 4.91 -20.42 -1.48
N GLY A 78 5.11 -20.91 -0.25
CA GLY A 78 6.35 -21.59 0.16
C GLY A 78 7.58 -20.66 0.30
N LYS A 79 7.42 -19.34 0.26
CA LYS A 79 8.50 -18.36 0.43
C LYS A 79 8.18 -17.34 1.51
N PHE A 80 9.20 -16.94 2.28
CA PHE A 80 9.13 -15.78 3.17
C PHE A 80 9.74 -14.56 2.48
N ASN A 81 9.01 -13.45 2.46
CA ASN A 81 9.50 -12.18 1.95
C ASN A 81 10.27 -11.41 3.05
N TRP A 82 11.60 -11.47 2.99
CA TRP A 82 12.52 -10.75 3.90
C TRP A 82 12.64 -9.26 3.61
N TYR A 83 12.04 -8.77 2.52
CA TYR A 83 12.13 -7.37 2.15
C TYR A 83 11.06 -6.53 2.85
N MET A 84 11.39 -5.26 3.07
CA MET A 84 10.45 -4.28 3.62
C MET A 84 9.36 -3.85 2.62
N TRP A 85 9.50 -4.19 1.34
CA TRP A 85 8.51 -3.98 0.27
C TRP A 85 7.77 -5.27 -0.10
N THR A 86 6.65 -5.14 -0.81
CA THR A 86 5.90 -6.28 -1.36
C THR A 86 6.64 -6.82 -2.58
N VAL A 87 6.68 -8.15 -2.71
CA VAL A 87 7.15 -8.83 -3.92
C VAL A 87 5.92 -9.32 -4.68
N SER A 88 5.82 -9.00 -5.97
CA SER A 88 4.67 -9.32 -6.83
C SER A 88 5.02 -10.39 -7.86
N HIS A 89 3.99 -10.98 -8.48
CA HIS A 89 4.18 -11.89 -9.61
C HIS A 89 4.81 -11.15 -10.79
N CYS A 90 5.69 -11.82 -11.54
CA CYS A 90 6.43 -11.19 -12.62
C CYS A 90 5.57 -10.55 -13.70
N ASN A 91 4.40 -11.12 -14.01
CA ASN A 91 3.44 -10.48 -14.92
C ASN A 91 2.99 -9.08 -14.44
N CYS A 92 2.77 -8.91 -13.13
CA CYS A 92 2.40 -7.59 -12.59
C CYS A 92 3.55 -6.59 -12.73
N ASP A 93 4.79 -7.02 -12.51
CA ASP A 93 5.98 -6.18 -12.63
C ASP A 93 6.30 -5.82 -14.09
N ASP A 94 6.08 -6.74 -15.03
CA ASP A 94 6.28 -6.50 -16.46
C ASP A 94 5.25 -5.49 -17.00
N VAL A 95 3.98 -5.65 -16.64
CA VAL A 95 2.92 -4.67 -16.95
C VAL A 95 3.20 -3.33 -16.29
N PHE A 96 3.68 -3.31 -15.05
CA PHE A 96 4.02 -2.09 -14.34
C PHE A 96 5.15 -1.33 -15.04
N ARG A 97 6.24 -2.02 -15.42
CA ARG A 97 7.34 -1.43 -16.17
C ARG A 97 6.89 -0.84 -17.49
N GLN A 98 6.06 -1.57 -18.23
CA GLN A 98 5.51 -1.08 -19.50
C GLN A 98 4.63 0.16 -19.29
N CYS A 99 3.78 0.16 -18.26
CA CYS A 99 2.96 1.31 -17.90
C CYS A 99 3.81 2.55 -17.62
N LEU A 100 4.84 2.43 -16.79
CA LEU A 100 5.75 3.54 -16.46
C LEU A 100 6.43 4.13 -17.70
N ARG A 101 6.89 3.27 -18.62
CA ARG A 101 7.55 3.70 -19.86
C ARG A 101 6.63 4.47 -20.80
N ASN A 102 5.35 4.11 -20.79
CA ASN A 102 4.30 4.72 -21.61
C ASN A 102 3.76 6.04 -21.05
N VAL A 103 4.10 6.40 -19.80
CA VAL A 103 3.74 7.71 -19.25
C VAL A 103 4.42 8.82 -20.07
N GLY A 104 3.63 9.71 -20.65
CA GLY A 104 4.09 10.83 -21.45
C GLY A 104 4.43 12.09 -20.64
N TRP A 105 4.81 13.16 -21.35
CA TRP A 105 4.93 14.49 -20.77
C TRP A 105 3.57 15.00 -20.24
N PRO A 106 3.54 15.75 -19.13
CA PRO A 106 4.68 16.29 -18.36
C PRO A 106 5.24 15.33 -17.29
N GLN A 107 4.68 14.13 -17.12
CA GLN A 107 4.99 13.22 -16.00
C GLN A 107 6.14 12.25 -16.29
N LYS A 108 6.69 12.26 -17.52
CA LYS A 108 7.74 11.35 -18.00
C LYS A 108 8.91 11.22 -17.03
N ILE A 109 9.45 12.35 -16.55
CA ILE A 109 10.62 12.36 -15.64
C ILE A 109 10.29 11.63 -14.34
N ALA A 110 9.13 11.91 -13.74
CA ALA A 110 8.70 11.27 -12.51
C ALA A 110 8.47 9.76 -12.70
N ALA A 111 7.89 9.34 -13.82
CA ALA A 111 7.69 7.93 -14.15
C ALA A 111 9.01 7.19 -14.33
N THR A 112 9.97 7.79 -15.05
CA THR A 112 11.34 7.26 -15.18
C THR A 112 12.03 7.15 -13.82
N SER A 113 11.85 8.12 -12.91
CA SER A 113 12.38 8.03 -11.55
C SER A 113 11.78 6.85 -10.77
N VAL A 114 10.46 6.65 -10.82
CA VAL A 114 9.80 5.52 -10.16
C VAL A 114 10.26 4.19 -10.75
N GLU A 115 10.42 4.09 -12.07
CA GLU A 115 10.97 2.89 -12.74
C GLU A 115 12.36 2.56 -12.20
N HIS A 116 13.28 3.53 -12.20
CA HIS A 116 14.63 3.32 -11.70
C HIS A 116 14.68 2.99 -10.20
N ILE A 117 13.86 3.66 -9.38
CA ILE A 117 13.82 3.36 -7.94
C ILE A 117 13.39 1.91 -7.71
N TYR A 118 12.32 1.47 -8.37
CA TYR A 118 11.76 0.13 -8.17
C TYR A 118 12.66 -0.98 -8.76
N PHE A 119 13.04 -0.86 -10.03
CA PHE A 119 13.69 -1.94 -10.76
C PHE A 119 15.22 -1.92 -10.70
N SER A 120 15.84 -0.77 -10.44
CA SER A 120 17.31 -0.65 -10.41
C SER A 120 17.83 -0.43 -9.00
N PHE A 121 17.35 0.61 -8.30
CA PHE A 121 17.90 0.99 -6.99
C PHE A 121 17.51 0.00 -5.89
N LEU A 122 16.22 -0.32 -5.78
CA LEU A 122 15.75 -1.34 -4.84
C LEU A 122 15.97 -2.76 -5.37
N GLY A 123 16.11 -2.91 -6.69
CA GLY A 123 16.26 -4.22 -7.34
C GLY A 123 15.12 -5.18 -6.96
N VAL A 124 13.88 -4.68 -6.92
CA VAL A 124 12.74 -5.49 -6.49
C VAL A 124 12.61 -6.69 -7.45
N ARG A 125 12.84 -7.89 -6.91
CA ARG A 125 12.62 -9.14 -7.62
C ARG A 125 11.13 -9.47 -7.66
N CYS A 126 10.71 -10.11 -8.74
CA CYS A 126 9.39 -10.71 -8.86
C CYS A 126 9.48 -12.23 -8.73
N PHE A 127 8.35 -12.91 -8.63
CA PHE A 127 8.31 -14.37 -8.60
C PHE A 127 7.39 -14.97 -9.65
N LEU A 128 7.68 -16.23 -9.97
CA LEU A 128 6.87 -17.15 -10.77
C LEU A 128 6.51 -18.37 -9.92
N PHE A 129 5.63 -19.23 -10.43
CA PHE A 129 5.28 -20.50 -9.80
C PHE A 129 5.96 -21.67 -10.48
N ASP A 130 6.45 -22.60 -9.68
CA ASP A 130 6.80 -23.93 -10.14
C ASP A 130 5.57 -24.83 -9.98
N ASP A 131 4.97 -25.23 -11.10
CA ASP A 131 3.74 -26.03 -11.10
C ASP A 131 3.95 -27.45 -10.55
N PHE A 132 5.18 -27.98 -10.62
CA PHE A 132 5.49 -29.32 -10.13
C PHE A 132 5.71 -29.32 -8.61
N LEU A 133 6.41 -28.32 -8.09
CA LEU A 133 6.71 -28.20 -6.67
C LEU A 133 5.63 -27.46 -5.87
N GLY A 134 4.74 -26.72 -6.54
CA GLY A 134 3.69 -25.92 -5.90
C GLY A 134 4.25 -24.75 -5.07
N ILE A 135 5.45 -24.26 -5.40
CA ILE A 135 6.13 -23.16 -4.69
C ILE A 135 6.50 -22.02 -5.63
N ALA A 136 6.61 -20.81 -5.08
CA ALA A 136 7.13 -19.67 -5.81
C ALA A 136 8.66 -19.73 -5.90
N TYR A 137 9.24 -19.23 -7.00
CA TYR A 137 10.67 -18.95 -7.13
C TYR A 137 10.90 -17.55 -7.68
N TYR A 138 11.99 -16.90 -7.27
CA TYR A 138 12.31 -15.56 -7.75
C TYR A 138 12.87 -15.65 -9.17
N ARG A 139 12.41 -14.75 -10.04
CA ARG A 139 13.05 -14.53 -11.34
C ARG A 139 14.29 -13.66 -11.11
N ASP A 140 15.42 -14.14 -11.62
CA ASP A 140 16.70 -13.40 -11.61
C ASP A 140 16.68 -12.21 -12.58
#